data_AF-C7CJ65-F1
#
_entry.id   AF-C7CJ65-F1
#
_cell.length_a   1.000
_cell.length_b   1.000
_cell.length_c   1.000
_cell.angle_alpha   90.00
_cell.angle_beta   90.00
_cell.angle_gamma   90.00
#
_symmetry.space_group_name_H-M   'P 1'
#
loop_
_entity.id
_entity.type
_entity.pdbx_description
1 polymer ?
#
loop_
_entity_poly.entity_id
_entity_poly.type
_entity_poly.pdbx_seq_one_letter_code
_entity_poly.pdbx_strand_id
1 'polypeptide(L)'
;MPAFERLVIESTGLADPFPILSTLRADPVLSHHLAPGTIVATVDAVNAADQIARRPEMTKQISAADRVVVTKGDRVTPARSLPAFAEAAL
;
A
#
# COMPACT_ATOMS: atom_id res chain seq x y z
N MET A 1 8.27 0.55 -30.10
CA MET A 1 8.18 0.04 -28.72
C MET A 1 6.98 -0.90 -28.66
N PRO A 2 7.09 -2.10 -28.08
CA PRO A 2 5.92 -2.97 -27.90
C PRO A 2 4.88 -2.28 -26.98
N ALA A 3 3.62 -2.67 -27.11
CA ALA A 3 2.56 -2.20 -26.22
C ALA A 3 2.83 -2.66 -24.77
N PHE A 4 2.48 -1.84 -23.79
CA PHE A 4 2.57 -2.23 -22.38
C PHE A 4 1.34 -3.03 -21.96
N GLU A 5 1.54 -4.02 -21.09
CA GLU A 5 0.46 -4.89 -20.60
C GLU A 5 -0.03 -4.51 -19.19
N ARG A 6 0.76 -3.72 -18.44
CA ARG A 6 0.46 -3.35 -17.05
C ARG A 6 0.80 -1.89 -16.79
N LEU A 7 -0.03 -1.25 -15.98
CA LEU A 7 0.18 0.09 -15.45
C LEU A 7 0.46 -0.02 -13.95
N VAL A 8 1.55 0.58 -13.50
CA VAL A 8 1.85 0.72 -12.07
C VAL A 8 1.64 2.19 -11.70
N ILE A 9 0.79 2.41 -10.69
CA ILE A 9 0.54 3.75 -10.15
C ILE A 9 1.27 3.84 -8.82
N GLU A 10 2.25 4.74 -8.75
CA GLU A 10 2.84 5.16 -7.49
C GLU A 10 2.07 6.37 -6.97
N SER A 11 1.40 6.22 -5.83
CA SER A 11 0.81 7.35 -5.13
C SER A 11 1.88 7.96 -4.24
N THR A 12 2.26 9.22 -4.47
CA THR A 12 3.34 9.86 -3.72
C THR A 12 3.04 9.90 -2.21
N GLY A 13 4.05 9.61 -1.37
CA GLY A 13 3.94 9.73 0.08
C GLY A 13 2.92 8.79 0.74
N LEU A 14 2.14 9.31 1.70
CA LEU A 14 1.07 8.57 2.43
C LEU A 14 -0.32 8.74 1.79
N ALA A 15 -0.39 8.81 0.46
CA ALA A 15 -1.65 8.97 -0.23
C ALA A 15 -2.61 7.78 0.01
N ASP A 16 -3.88 8.10 0.20
CA ASP A 16 -4.94 7.10 0.27
C ASP A 16 -5.12 6.44 -1.12
N PRO A 17 -5.07 5.09 -1.23
CA PRO A 17 -5.27 4.41 -2.51
C PRO A 17 -6.74 4.42 -2.99
N PHE A 18 -7.72 4.65 -2.10
CA PHE A 18 -9.14 4.57 -2.43
C PHE A 18 -9.59 5.56 -3.52
N PRO A 19 -9.21 6.85 -3.48
CA PRO A 19 -9.53 7.80 -4.54
C PRO A 19 -9.10 7.34 -5.94
N ILE A 20 -7.90 6.76 -6.07
CA ILE A 20 -7.38 6.25 -7.34
C ILE A 20 -8.25 5.10 -7.85
N LEU A 21 -8.58 4.14 -6.97
CA LEU A 21 -9.44 3.01 -7.31
C LEU A 21 -10.86 3.45 -7.68
N SER A 22 -11.38 4.46 -6.99
CA SER A 22 -12.68 5.04 -7.27
C SER A 22 -12.72 5.63 -8.68
N THR A 23 -11.70 6.40 -9.06
CA THR A 23 -11.57 6.95 -10.42
C THR A 23 -11.49 5.85 -11.48
N LEU A 24 -10.65 4.82 -11.25
CA LEU A 24 -10.53 3.70 -12.20
C LEU A 24 -11.84 2.94 -12.41
N ARG A 25 -12.69 2.85 -11.38
CA ARG A 25 -13.99 2.17 -11.45
C ARG A 25 -15.10 3.06 -12.02
N ALA A 26 -15.07 4.35 -11.71
CA ALA A 26 -16.14 5.28 -12.06
C ALA A 26 -16.01 5.86 -13.47
N ASP A 27 -14.78 5.97 -14.00
CA ASP A 27 -14.55 6.52 -15.34
C ASP A 27 -14.82 5.45 -16.42
N PRO A 28 -15.77 5.69 -17.35
CA PRO A 28 -16.12 4.71 -18.39
C PRO A 28 -14.99 4.39 -19.37
N VAL A 29 -14.10 5.34 -19.64
CA VAL A 29 -12.97 5.14 -20.55
C VAL A 29 -11.91 4.30 -19.84
N LEU A 30 -11.57 4.65 -18.60
CA LEU A 30 -10.57 3.89 -17.84
C LEU A 30 -11.04 2.47 -17.55
N SER A 31 -12.30 2.29 -17.13
CA SER A 31 -12.86 0.96 -16.83
C SER A 31 -13.01 0.05 -18.06
N HIS A 32 -13.10 0.63 -19.27
CA HIS A 32 -13.07 -0.16 -20.51
C HIS A 32 -11.65 -0.64 -20.84
N HIS A 33 -10.62 0.14 -20.51
CA HIS A 33 -9.23 -0.15 -20.90
C HIS A 33 -8.38 -0.79 -19.79
N LEU A 34 -8.78 -0.65 -18.52
CA LEU A 34 -8.02 -1.05 -17.35
C LEU A 34 -8.88 -1.90 -16.42
N ALA A 35 -8.26 -2.92 -15.84
CA ALA A 35 -8.82 -3.66 -14.73
C ALA A 35 -8.03 -3.35 -13.45
N PRO A 36 -8.69 -3.24 -12.28
CA PRO A 36 -8.00 -3.09 -11.00
C PRO A 36 -7.00 -4.23 -10.77
N GLY A 37 -5.76 -3.87 -10.46
CA GLY A 37 -4.71 -4.80 -10.07
C GLY A 37 -4.63 -4.98 -8.55
N THR A 38 -3.45 -5.35 -8.08
CA THR A 38 -3.15 -5.52 -6.65
C THR A 38 -2.63 -4.21 -6.05
N ILE A 39 -3.14 -3.84 -4.88
CA ILE A 39 -2.64 -2.74 -4.07
C ILE A 39 -1.50 -3.26 -3.20
N VAL A 40 -0.33 -2.65 -3.33
CA VAL A 40 0.86 -3.04 -2.58
C VAL A 40 1.32 -1.86 -1.71
N ALA A 41 1.41 -2.08 -0.40
CA ALA A 41 1.99 -1.12 0.52
C ALA A 41 3.38 -1.61 0.98
N THR A 42 4.36 -0.72 0.99
CA THR A 42 5.68 -1.01 1.55
C THR A 42 5.79 -0.45 2.96
N VAL A 43 6.23 -1.27 3.91
CA VAL A 43 6.45 -0.86 5.30
C VAL A 43 7.94 -0.93 5.61
N ASP A 44 8.49 0.19 6.09
CA ASP A 44 9.88 0.25 6.58
C ASP A 44 9.96 -0.37 7.97
N ALA A 45 10.59 -1.53 8.09
CA ALA A 45 10.66 -2.28 9.34
C ALA A 45 11.36 -1.52 10.48
N VAL A 46 12.26 -0.60 10.15
CA VAL A 46 12.99 0.22 11.15
C VAL A 46 12.05 1.25 11.77
N ASN A 47 11.19 1.87 10.95
CA ASN A 47 10.40 3.04 11.35
C ASN A 47 8.92 2.73 11.58
N ALA A 48 8.45 1.53 11.24
CA ALA A 48 7.03 1.20 11.22
C ALA A 48 6.32 1.44 12.55
N ALA A 49 6.89 1.01 13.68
CA ALA A 49 6.25 1.17 14.98
C ALA A 49 5.97 2.65 15.30
N ASP A 50 6.98 3.51 15.10
CA ASP A 50 6.86 4.96 15.33
C ASP A 50 5.88 5.61 14.35
N GLN A 51 5.91 5.19 13.07
CA GLN A 51 5.07 5.77 12.05
C GLN A 51 3.61 5.34 12.19
N ILE A 52 3.31 4.08 12.52
CA ILE A 52 1.95 3.60 12.79
C ILE A 52 1.35 4.35 13.99
N ALA A 53 2.12 4.56 15.05
CA ALA A 53 1.65 5.28 16.24
C ALA A 53 1.36 6.76 15.98
N ARG A 54 2.05 7.38 15.02
CA ARG A 54 2.02 8.84 14.79
C ARG A 54 1.27 9.26 13.52
N ARG A 55 1.01 8.35 12.59
CA ARG A 55 0.52 8.66 11.23
C ARG A 55 -0.69 7.79 10.90
N PRO A 56 -1.93 8.25 11.15
CA PRO A 56 -3.14 7.47 10.90
C PRO A 56 -3.33 7.10 9.42
N GLU A 57 -2.75 7.87 8.49
CA GLU A 57 -2.77 7.56 7.06
C GLU A 57 -2.04 6.25 6.75
N MET A 58 -1.01 5.91 7.52
CA MET A 58 -0.25 4.67 7.35
C MET A 58 -1.12 3.45 7.65
N THR A 59 -1.99 3.53 8.66
CA THR A 59 -2.98 2.49 8.94
C THR A 59 -3.95 2.33 7.77
N LYS A 60 -4.46 3.43 7.21
CA LYS A 60 -5.37 3.36 6.05
C LYS A 60 -4.72 2.68 4.84
N GLN A 61 -3.47 3.01 4.53
CA GLN A 61 -2.74 2.40 3.43
C GLN A 61 -2.48 0.90 3.66
N ILE A 62 -2.07 0.52 4.87
CA ILE A 62 -1.81 -0.87 5.22
C ILE A 62 -3.11 -1.69 5.16
N SER A 63 -4.22 -1.15 5.71
CA SER A 63 -5.52 -1.80 5.67
C SER A 63 -6.12 -1.91 4.27
N ALA A 64 -5.80 -0.97 3.37
CA ALA A 64 -6.28 -1.00 1.99
C ALA A 64 -5.42 -1.89 1.07
N ALA A 65 -4.25 -2.35 1.52
CA ALA A 65 -3.34 -3.11 0.67
C ALA A 65 -3.71 -4.61 0.64
N ASP A 66 -3.79 -5.17 -0.56
CA ASP A 66 -3.88 -6.63 -0.74
C ASP A 66 -2.58 -7.33 -0.31
N ARG A 67 -1.45 -6.62 -0.41
CA ARG A 67 -0.14 -7.12 0.00
C ARG A 67 0.68 -6.03 0.70
N VAL A 68 1.25 -6.41 1.84
CA VAL A 68 2.22 -5.58 2.56
C VAL A 68 3.62 -6.15 2.37
N VAL A 69 4.52 -5.36 1.82
CA VAL A 69 5.94 -5.71 1.66
C VAL A 69 6.73 -5.04 2.78
N VAL A 70 7.27 -5.84 3.69
CA VAL A 70 8.17 -5.35 4.73
C VAL A 70 9.57 -5.18 4.14
N THR A 71 10.11 -3.98 4.26
CA THR A 71 11.41 -3.58 3.73
C THR A 71 12.38 -3.28 4.87
N LYS A 72 13.69 -3.35 4.61
CA LYS A 72 14.76 -3.05 5.59
C LYS A 72 14.74 -3.95 6.83
N GLY A 73 14.23 -5.18 6.70
CA GLY A 73 14.20 -6.16 7.79
C GLY A 73 15.60 -6.56 8.28
N ASP A 74 16.60 -6.46 7.41
CA ASP A 74 18.03 -6.66 7.73
C ASP A 74 18.58 -5.68 8.78
N ARG A 75 17.90 -4.56 8.99
CA ARG A 75 18.30 -3.49 9.94
C ARG A 75 17.56 -3.56 11.27
N VAL A 76 16.67 -4.53 11.45
CA VAL A 76 15.91 -4.73 12.68
C VAL A 76 16.67 -5.66 13.61
N THR A 77 16.90 -5.21 14.84
CA THR A 77 17.42 -6.07 15.92
C THR A 77 16.25 -6.73 16.67
N PRO A 78 16.44 -7.90 17.31
CA PRO A 78 15.39 -8.60 18.05
C PRO A 78 14.68 -7.77 19.13
N ALA A 79 15.35 -6.74 19.67
CA ALA A 79 14.77 -5.81 20.63
C ALA A 79 13.74 -4.82 20.02
N ARG A 80 13.68 -4.73 18.69
CA ARG A 80 12.84 -3.81 17.92
C ARG A 80 11.84 -4.60 17.08
N SER A 81 11.04 -5.45 17.72
CA SER A 81 9.98 -6.20 17.02
C SER A 81 8.92 -5.24 16.48
N LEU A 82 8.46 -5.50 15.24
CA LEU A 82 7.28 -4.85 14.72
C LEU A 82 6.05 -5.23 15.57
N PRO A 83 5.14 -4.28 15.87
CA PRO A 83 3.86 -4.66 16.46
C PRO A 83 3.19 -5.67 15.52
N ALA A 84 2.59 -6.72 16.10
CA ALA A 84 1.76 -7.63 15.33
C ALA A 84 0.68 -6.79 14.65
N PHE A 85 0.62 -6.86 13.31
CA PHE A 85 -0.53 -6.36 12.59
C PHE A 85 -1.69 -7.28 13.00
N ALA A 86 -2.48 -6.85 13.97
CA ALA A 86 -3.75 -7.51 14.26
C ALA A 86 -4.51 -7.56 12.94
N GLU A 87 -4.98 -8.75 12.55
CA GLU A 87 -5.86 -8.94 11.41
C GLU A 87 -6.96 -7.88 11.47
N ALA A 88 -6.83 -6.85 10.64
CA ALA A 88 -7.91 -5.91 10.40
C ALA A 88 -8.93 -6.72 9.60
N ALA A 89 -9.87 -7.29 10.34
CA ALA A 89 -10.94 -8.12 9.85
C ALA A 89 -11.65 -7.48 8.66
N LEU A 90 -11.94 -8.36 7.70
CA LEU A 90 -13.00 -8.23 6.69
C LEU A 90 -14.29 -7.64 7.26
#